data_AF-A0A2V9L596-F1
#
_entry.id   AF-A0A2V9L596-F1
#
_cell.length_a   1.000
_cell.length_b   1.000
_cell.length_c   1.000
_cell.angle_alpha   90.00
_cell.angle_beta   90.00
_cell.angle_gamma   90.00
#
_symmetry.space_group_name_H-M   'P 1'
#
loop_
_entity.id
_entity.type
_entity.pdbx_description
1 polymer ?
#
loop_
_entity_poly.entity_id
_entity_poly.type
_entity_poly.pdbx_seq_one_letter_code
_entity_poly.pdbx_strand_id
1 'polypeptide(L)'
;MDISDESEGLDFDPGYIEGLEEEFPNMLSEGYRPTSQPSDKPNCIGWALYDYNQYWDPSMIGVRGYYWPPGAPRNDSLESWTKVFEIHGYQICENAQLESDSEKIATYVTADGVPQHVARQRRSGKWISKLGKGADIEHDTLSALSGELYGTPVRFMKRSRHPDAE
;
A
#
# COMPACT_ATOMS: atom_id res chain seq x y z
N MET A 1 -4.63 -29.32 -4.50
CA MET A 1 -4.52 -28.32 -5.58
C MET A 1 -3.38 -27.43 -5.17
N ASP A 2 -2.20 -27.69 -5.73
CA ASP A 2 -1.01 -26.91 -5.48
C ASP A 2 -1.28 -25.47 -5.90
N ILE A 3 -1.18 -24.54 -4.96
CA ILE A 3 -1.07 -23.13 -5.26
C ILE A 3 0.37 -22.98 -5.74
N SER A 4 0.55 -23.01 -7.06
CA SER A 4 1.79 -22.63 -7.70
C SER A 4 2.17 -21.24 -7.22
N ASP A 5 3.36 -21.14 -6.66
CA ASP A 5 3.99 -19.90 -6.25
C ASP A 5 4.13 -18.99 -7.48
N GLU A 6 3.28 -17.97 -7.59
CA GLU A 6 3.29 -17.02 -8.72
C GLU A 6 4.57 -16.16 -8.78
N SER A 7 5.55 -16.39 -7.90
CA SER A 7 6.91 -15.88 -8.07
C SER A 7 7.79 -16.71 -9.00
N GLU A 8 7.38 -17.94 -9.40
CA GLU A 8 8.07 -18.72 -10.43
C GLU A 8 7.94 -18.04 -11.81
N GLY A 9 8.76 -17.02 -12.06
CA GLY A 9 8.83 -16.34 -13.36
C GLY A 9 9.21 -14.86 -13.32
N LEU A 10 9.31 -14.24 -12.15
CA LEU A 10 9.81 -12.87 -12.04
C LEU A 10 11.34 -12.89 -11.90
N ASP A 11 12.04 -12.60 -12.99
CA ASP A 11 13.49 -12.38 -12.99
C ASP A 11 13.76 -10.91 -12.65
N PHE A 12 14.20 -10.65 -11.42
CA PHE A 12 14.62 -9.33 -10.99
C PHE A 12 16.12 -9.17 -11.15
N ASP A 13 16.55 -7.97 -11.53
CA ASP A 13 17.95 -7.59 -11.41
C ASP A 13 18.39 -7.76 -9.93
N PRO A 14 19.46 -8.51 -9.61
CA PRO A 14 19.87 -8.72 -8.23
C PRO A 14 20.15 -7.40 -7.48
N GLY A 15 20.70 -6.40 -8.18
CA GLY A 15 20.95 -5.07 -7.60
C GLY A 15 19.67 -4.32 -7.24
N TYR A 16 18.55 -4.60 -7.93
CA TYR A 16 17.25 -4.06 -7.55
C TYR A 16 16.73 -4.64 -6.23
N ILE A 17 16.85 -5.96 -6.04
CA ILE A 17 16.43 -6.62 -4.80
C ILE A 17 17.31 -6.18 -3.64
N GLU A 18 18.63 -6.15 -3.82
CA GLU A 18 19.57 -5.63 -2.80
C GLU A 18 19.21 -4.19 -2.40
N GLY A 19 18.94 -3.31 -3.37
CA GLY A 19 18.51 -1.94 -3.09
C GLY A 19 17.20 -1.84 -2.30
N LEU A 20 16.21 -2.69 -2.62
CA LEU A 20 14.97 -2.76 -1.85
C LEU A 20 15.21 -3.19 -0.39
N GLU A 21 16.09 -4.18 -0.18
CA GLU A 21 16.42 -4.67 1.16
C GLU A 21 17.26 -3.67 1.96
N GLU A 22 18.06 -2.84 1.31
CA GLU A 22 18.75 -1.70 1.94
C GLU A 22 17.76 -0.60 2.36
N GLU A 23 16.77 -0.28 1.51
CA GLU A 23 15.73 0.72 1.83
C GLU A 23 14.75 0.24 2.91
N PHE A 24 14.41 -1.06 2.92
CA PHE A 24 13.47 -1.67 3.85
C PHE A 24 14.07 -2.92 4.53
N PRO A 25 15.05 -2.74 5.44
CA PRO A 25 15.80 -3.85 6.03
C PRO A 25 14.95 -4.84 6.84
N ASN A 26 13.80 -4.40 7.36
CA ASN A 26 12.89 -5.25 8.12
C ASN A 26 12.21 -6.31 7.24
N MET A 27 12.17 -6.14 5.92
CA MET A 27 11.57 -7.13 5.01
C MET A 27 12.24 -8.50 5.11
N LEU A 28 13.56 -8.53 5.32
CA LEU A 28 14.33 -9.78 5.45
C LEU A 28 13.93 -10.59 6.69
N SER A 29 13.67 -9.92 7.82
CA SER A 29 13.29 -10.57 9.07
C SER A 29 11.80 -10.84 9.19
N GLU A 30 10.97 -9.99 8.58
CA GLU A 30 9.51 -10.05 8.70
C GLU A 30 8.85 -10.88 7.59
N GLY A 31 9.57 -11.17 6.50
CA GLY A 31 9.06 -11.92 5.36
C GLY A 31 8.37 -11.03 4.33
N TYR A 32 8.85 -11.12 3.09
CA TYR A 32 8.28 -10.43 1.93
C TYR A 32 8.49 -11.23 0.65
N ARG A 33 7.73 -10.88 -0.38
CA ARG A 33 7.88 -11.43 -1.73
C ARG A 33 7.43 -10.40 -2.76
N PRO A 34 8.27 -10.04 -3.74
CA PRO A 34 7.83 -9.27 -4.89
C PRO A 34 6.73 -10.00 -5.69
N THR A 35 5.72 -9.27 -6.13
CA THR A 35 4.59 -9.79 -6.90
C THR A 35 4.47 -9.16 -8.29
N SER A 36 5.29 -8.16 -8.62
CA SER A 36 5.33 -7.55 -9.95
C SER A 36 6.69 -6.95 -10.27
N GLN A 37 6.98 -6.72 -11.55
CA GLN A 37 8.13 -5.89 -11.97
C GLN A 37 7.91 -4.42 -11.57
N PRO A 38 8.98 -3.62 -11.42
CA PRO A 38 8.85 -2.19 -11.16
C PRO A 38 7.98 -1.47 -12.18
N SER A 39 7.10 -0.59 -11.71
CA SER A 39 6.20 0.18 -12.55
C SER A 39 5.93 1.58 -11.98
N ASP A 40 5.78 2.57 -12.86
CA ASP A 40 5.59 3.96 -12.45
C ASP A 40 4.17 4.28 -11.94
N LYS A 41 3.18 3.42 -12.23
CA LYS A 41 1.77 3.62 -11.87
C LYS A 41 1.06 2.29 -11.60
N PRO A 42 0.08 2.28 -10.67
CA PRO A 42 -0.34 3.40 -9.80
C PRO A 42 0.68 3.64 -8.66
N ASN A 43 0.41 4.61 -7.78
CA ASN A 43 1.09 4.72 -6.47
C ASN A 43 0.34 3.92 -5.39
N CYS A 44 0.84 3.93 -4.15
CA CYS A 44 0.27 3.18 -3.02
C CYS A 44 -1.22 3.46 -2.76
N ILE A 45 -1.67 4.71 -2.90
CA ILE A 45 -3.10 5.07 -2.71
C ILE A 45 -3.96 4.44 -3.81
N GLY A 46 -3.58 4.62 -5.09
CA GLY A 46 -4.30 4.02 -6.21
C GLY A 46 -4.30 2.49 -6.12
N TRP A 47 -3.15 1.89 -5.81
CA TRP A 47 -3.01 0.45 -5.59
C TRP A 47 -3.95 -0.07 -4.50
N ALA A 48 -3.96 0.58 -3.33
CA ALA A 48 -4.84 0.23 -2.21
C ALA A 48 -6.33 0.34 -2.58
N LEU A 49 -6.68 1.29 -3.47
CA LEU A 49 -8.05 1.50 -3.95
C LEU A 49 -8.41 0.70 -5.22
N TYR A 50 -7.52 -0.16 -5.72
CA TYR A 50 -7.69 -0.91 -6.99
C TYR A 50 -7.83 0.01 -8.23
N ASP A 51 -7.36 1.25 -8.14
CA ASP A 51 -7.25 2.15 -9.29
C ASP A 51 -5.83 2.09 -9.86
N TYR A 52 -5.66 1.20 -10.83
CA TYR A 52 -4.37 0.93 -11.48
C TYR A 52 -4.03 1.91 -12.62
N ASN A 53 -4.91 2.86 -12.92
CA ASN A 53 -4.78 3.71 -14.12
C ASN A 53 -4.29 5.13 -13.81
N GLN A 54 -4.33 5.55 -12.54
CA GLN A 54 -4.08 6.94 -12.15
C GLN A 54 -3.04 7.02 -11.03
N TYR A 55 -2.31 8.13 -11.02
CA TYR A 55 -1.43 8.49 -9.91
C TYR A 55 -2.18 9.44 -8.98
N TRP A 56 -2.25 9.12 -7.68
CA TRP A 56 -3.06 9.89 -6.75
C TRP A 56 -2.23 10.94 -6.04
N ASP A 57 -2.51 12.22 -6.29
CA ASP A 57 -1.71 13.35 -5.79
C ASP A 57 -2.58 14.63 -5.60
N PRO A 58 -2.67 15.17 -4.37
CA PRO A 58 -3.47 16.36 -4.08
C PRO A 58 -2.97 17.64 -4.74
N SER A 59 -1.71 17.69 -5.16
CA SER A 59 -1.08 18.85 -5.79
C SER A 59 -1.27 18.92 -7.32
N MET A 60 -1.69 17.80 -7.93
CA MET A 60 -1.75 17.64 -9.39
C MET A 60 -3.18 17.58 -9.95
N ILE A 61 -4.14 18.18 -9.25
CA ILE A 61 -5.55 18.19 -9.65
C ILE A 61 -5.73 18.86 -11.01
N GLY A 62 -6.40 18.16 -11.94
CA GLY A 62 -6.66 18.62 -13.29
C GLY A 62 -5.56 18.27 -14.31
N VAL A 63 -4.44 17.68 -13.85
CA VAL A 63 -3.38 17.17 -14.74
C VAL A 63 -3.75 15.79 -15.25
N ARG A 64 -3.61 15.55 -16.56
CA ARG A 64 -3.93 14.27 -17.18
C ARG A 64 -3.11 13.14 -16.56
N GLY A 65 -3.79 12.08 -16.11
CA GLY A 65 -3.16 10.91 -15.50
C GLY A 65 -2.87 11.05 -14.00
N TYR A 66 -3.36 12.11 -13.37
CA TYR A 66 -3.38 12.32 -11.93
C TYR A 66 -4.81 12.46 -11.43
N TYR A 67 -5.04 12.03 -10.19
CA TYR A 67 -6.34 12.10 -9.55
C TYR A 67 -6.24 12.50 -8.09
N TRP A 68 -7.23 13.26 -7.64
CA TRP A 68 -7.51 13.45 -6.23
C TRP A 68 -9.01 13.68 -6.09
N PRO A 69 -9.73 12.95 -5.21
CA PRO A 69 -11.18 13.01 -5.20
C PRO A 69 -11.68 14.36 -4.67
N PRO A 70 -12.76 14.92 -5.27
CA PRO A 70 -13.41 16.10 -4.71
C PRO A 70 -13.93 15.79 -3.29
N GLY A 71 -13.78 16.74 -2.38
CA GLY A 71 -14.18 16.59 -0.97
C GLY A 71 -13.07 16.13 -0.02
N ALA A 72 -11.93 15.65 -0.54
CA ALA A 72 -10.71 15.52 0.24
C ALA A 72 -9.96 16.86 0.31
N PRO A 73 -9.32 17.20 1.45
CA PRO A 73 -8.35 18.28 1.53
C PRO A 73 -7.31 18.19 0.39
N ARG A 74 -6.79 19.33 -0.06
CA ARG A 74 -5.80 19.38 -1.16
C ARG A 74 -4.39 19.57 -0.62
N ASN A 75 -4.00 18.69 0.30
CA ASN A 75 -2.67 18.67 0.89
C ASN A 75 -2.25 17.22 1.21
N ASP A 76 -0.98 17.06 1.53
CA ASP A 76 -0.37 15.76 1.80
C ASP A 76 -0.32 15.48 3.32
N SER A 77 -1.51 15.39 3.93
CA SER A 77 -1.68 15.15 5.36
C SER A 77 -2.41 13.84 5.64
N LEU A 78 -2.21 13.28 6.84
CA LEU A 78 -2.92 12.08 7.26
C LEU A 78 -4.45 12.24 7.21
N GLU A 79 -4.95 13.42 7.56
CA GLU A 79 -6.38 13.76 7.44
C GLU A 79 -6.85 13.69 5.99
N SER A 80 -6.06 14.24 5.07
CA SER A 80 -6.34 14.25 3.64
C SER A 80 -6.42 12.86 3.06
N TRP A 81 -5.42 12.00 3.35
CA TRP A 81 -5.39 10.61 2.91
C TRP A 81 -6.53 9.81 3.53
N THR A 82 -6.80 10.00 4.83
CA THR A 82 -7.97 9.38 5.48
C THR A 82 -9.24 9.75 4.76
N LYS A 83 -9.42 11.04 4.41
CA LYS A 83 -10.63 11.50 3.74
C LYS A 83 -10.80 10.89 2.37
N VAL A 84 -9.71 10.66 1.64
CA VAL A 84 -9.72 9.89 0.39
C VAL A 84 -10.32 8.51 0.62
N PHE A 85 -9.84 7.75 1.61
CA PHE A 85 -10.37 6.41 1.88
C PHE A 85 -11.82 6.44 2.38
N GLU A 86 -12.21 7.43 3.20
CA GLU A 86 -13.60 7.61 3.64
C GLU A 86 -14.57 7.81 2.46
N ILE A 87 -14.19 8.61 1.47
CA ILE A 87 -14.98 8.81 0.23
C ILE A 87 -15.20 7.49 -0.50
N HIS A 88 -14.27 6.54 -0.36
CA HIS A 88 -14.33 5.20 -0.98
C HIS A 88 -14.90 4.12 -0.04
N GLY A 89 -15.64 4.54 0.99
CA GLY A 89 -16.40 3.66 1.87
C GLY A 89 -15.59 3.04 3.01
N TYR A 90 -14.34 3.43 3.20
CA TYR A 90 -13.57 3.00 4.37
C TYR A 90 -13.99 3.78 5.61
N GLN A 91 -13.94 3.12 6.75
CA GLN A 91 -14.16 3.70 8.07
C GLN A 91 -12.96 3.40 8.95
N ILE A 92 -12.64 4.32 9.86
CA ILE A 92 -11.56 4.13 10.83
C ILE A 92 -11.87 2.88 11.67
N CYS A 93 -10.85 2.05 11.88
CA CYS A 93 -10.94 0.93 12.82
C CYS A 93 -9.76 0.94 13.78
N GLU A 94 -9.91 0.19 14.87
CA GLU A 94 -8.94 0.20 15.96
C GLU A 94 -7.60 -0.45 15.60
N ASN A 95 -7.63 -1.51 14.79
CA ASN A 95 -6.45 -2.34 14.58
C ASN A 95 -6.39 -3.01 13.19
N ALA A 96 -5.24 -3.61 12.94
CA ALA A 96 -4.86 -4.31 11.71
C ALA A 96 -5.31 -5.80 11.65
N GLN A 97 -6.03 -6.32 12.66
CA GLN A 97 -6.39 -7.73 12.72
C GLN A 97 -7.30 -8.13 11.56
N LEU A 98 -7.07 -9.30 10.97
CA LEU A 98 -7.87 -9.82 9.86
C LEU A 98 -9.33 -10.02 10.28
N GLU A 99 -10.25 -9.56 9.43
CA GLU A 99 -11.68 -9.82 9.51
C GLU A 99 -12.12 -10.48 8.19
N SER A 100 -12.93 -11.54 8.25
CA SER A 100 -13.32 -12.31 7.06
C SER A 100 -14.02 -11.43 6.01
N ASP A 101 -14.91 -10.56 6.49
CA ASP A 101 -15.85 -9.81 5.65
C ASP A 101 -15.36 -8.38 5.35
N SER A 102 -14.23 -7.97 5.94
CA SER A 102 -13.68 -6.62 5.78
C SER A 102 -12.28 -6.67 5.18
N GLU A 103 -12.00 -5.83 4.18
CA GLU A 103 -10.61 -5.52 3.83
C GLU A 103 -10.13 -4.31 4.63
N LYS A 104 -8.83 -4.30 4.95
CA LYS A 104 -8.21 -3.23 5.74
C LYS A 104 -7.10 -2.55 4.96
N ILE A 105 -6.86 -1.28 5.28
CA ILE A 105 -5.68 -0.53 4.87
C ILE A 105 -4.96 0.01 6.10
N ALA A 106 -3.65 0.15 5.99
CA ALA A 106 -2.79 0.76 6.99
C ALA A 106 -2.01 1.90 6.33
N THR A 107 -2.18 3.13 6.84
CA THR A 107 -1.36 4.28 6.43
C THR A 107 -0.14 4.38 7.34
N TYR A 108 1.03 4.40 6.71
CA TYR A 108 2.31 4.62 7.36
C TYR A 108 2.62 6.10 7.44
N VAL A 109 3.11 6.53 8.59
CA VAL A 109 3.37 7.93 8.92
C VAL A 109 4.74 8.03 9.57
N THR A 110 5.56 8.95 9.08
CA THR A 110 6.88 9.27 9.61
C THR A 110 6.79 9.98 10.96
N ALA A 111 7.91 10.07 11.68
CA ALA A 111 7.96 10.64 13.02
C ALA A 111 7.53 12.12 13.09
N ASP A 112 7.62 12.84 11.98
CA ASP A 112 7.14 14.22 11.79
C ASP A 112 5.65 14.33 11.43
N GLY A 113 4.94 13.20 11.34
CA GLY A 113 3.50 13.16 11.11
C GLY A 113 3.07 13.18 9.64
N VAL A 114 3.99 13.01 8.70
CA VAL A 114 3.70 13.00 7.25
C VAL A 114 3.33 11.58 6.79
N PRO A 115 2.18 11.37 6.11
CA PRO A 115 1.87 10.07 5.55
C PRO A 115 2.81 9.76 4.36
N GLN A 116 3.35 8.55 4.31
CA GLN A 116 4.31 8.16 3.25
C GLN A 116 3.84 6.95 2.44
N HIS A 117 3.06 6.05 3.04
CA HIS A 117 2.69 4.80 2.38
C HIS A 117 1.34 4.26 2.82
N VAL A 118 0.72 3.43 1.98
CA VAL A 118 -0.48 2.66 2.31
C VAL A 118 -0.31 1.21 1.89
N ALA A 119 -0.51 0.30 2.85
CA ALA A 119 -0.63 -1.14 2.59
C ALA A 119 -2.09 -1.57 2.67
N ARG A 120 -2.47 -2.61 1.91
CA ARG A 120 -3.81 -3.23 1.95
C ARG A 120 -3.74 -4.69 2.39
N GLN A 121 -4.69 -5.14 3.20
CA GLN A 121 -4.74 -6.51 3.71
C GLN A 121 -5.49 -7.47 2.76
N ARG A 122 -4.86 -8.59 2.44
CA ARG A 122 -5.42 -9.71 1.65
C ARG A 122 -6.31 -10.62 2.50
N ARG A 123 -7.03 -11.56 1.87
CA ARG A 123 -7.83 -12.57 2.62
C ARG A 123 -6.95 -13.52 3.42
N SER A 124 -5.71 -13.73 2.99
CA SER A 124 -4.72 -14.54 3.72
C SER A 124 -4.27 -13.90 5.04
N GLY A 125 -4.57 -12.62 5.28
CA GLY A 125 -4.06 -11.85 6.41
C GLY A 125 -2.74 -11.13 6.14
N LYS A 126 -2.04 -11.50 5.06
CA LYS A 126 -0.86 -10.79 4.56
C LYS A 126 -1.23 -9.43 4.00
N TRP A 127 -0.22 -8.61 3.76
CA TRP A 127 -0.36 -7.25 3.25
C TRP A 127 0.24 -7.13 1.86
N ILE A 128 -0.34 -6.28 1.03
CA ILE A 128 0.16 -5.93 -0.30
C ILE A 128 0.45 -4.43 -0.38
N SER A 129 1.56 -4.09 -1.02
CA SER A 129 2.10 -2.74 -1.08
C SER A 129 2.69 -2.43 -2.45
N LYS A 130 2.37 -1.26 -3.00
CA LYS A 130 3.05 -0.69 -4.17
C LYS A 130 4.17 0.24 -3.70
N LEU A 131 5.43 -0.10 -3.97
CA LEU A 131 6.60 0.65 -3.49
C LEU A 131 6.94 1.85 -4.38
N GLY A 132 6.05 2.84 -4.44
CA GLY A 132 6.24 4.01 -5.31
C GLY A 132 6.39 3.60 -6.78
N LYS A 133 7.55 3.86 -7.40
CA LYS A 133 7.89 3.42 -8.77
C LYS A 133 8.49 2.01 -8.85
N GLY A 134 8.70 1.37 -7.71
CA GLY A 134 9.22 0.00 -7.58
C GLY A 134 8.18 -1.07 -7.86
N ALA A 135 8.48 -2.31 -7.45
CA ALA A 135 7.60 -3.46 -7.53
C ALA A 135 6.40 -3.33 -6.58
N ASP A 136 5.39 -4.15 -6.85
CA ASP A 136 4.44 -4.57 -5.83
C ASP A 136 5.07 -5.68 -4.99
N ILE A 137 4.79 -5.67 -3.70
CA ILE A 137 5.22 -6.72 -2.79
C ILE A 137 4.04 -7.23 -1.97
N GLU A 138 4.09 -8.52 -1.65
CA GLU A 138 3.39 -9.10 -0.51
C GLU A 138 4.34 -9.12 0.69
N HIS A 139 3.84 -8.86 1.88
CA HIS A 139 4.60 -8.95 3.12
C HIS A 139 3.74 -9.47 4.28
N ASP A 140 4.36 -10.21 5.19
CA ASP A 140 3.62 -10.95 6.21
C ASP A 140 3.15 -10.04 7.35
N THR A 141 3.92 -9.00 7.67
CA THR A 141 3.60 -8.03 8.74
C THR A 141 3.74 -6.59 8.27
N LEU A 142 3.04 -5.67 8.93
CA LEU A 142 3.21 -4.23 8.65
C LEU A 142 4.60 -3.73 9.05
N SER A 143 5.29 -4.41 9.97
CA SER A 143 6.64 -4.06 10.41
C SER A 143 7.67 -4.20 9.29
N ALA A 144 7.43 -5.06 8.29
CA ALA A 144 8.31 -5.27 7.15
C ALA A 144 8.68 -3.96 6.41
N LEU A 145 7.75 -3.01 6.34
CA LEU A 145 7.93 -1.71 5.69
C LEU A 145 8.09 -0.55 6.68
N SER A 146 8.17 -0.84 7.98
CA SER A 146 8.40 0.21 8.98
C SER A 146 9.86 0.61 8.99
N GLY A 147 10.15 1.90 9.10
CA GLY A 147 11.52 2.42 9.05
C GLY A 147 11.54 3.94 8.89
N GLU A 148 12.71 4.54 8.66
CA GLU A 148 12.82 5.99 8.48
C GLU A 148 12.06 6.49 7.25
N LEU A 149 12.05 5.70 6.17
CA LEU A 149 11.45 6.09 4.88
C LEU A 149 9.92 6.20 4.94
N TYR A 150 9.24 5.18 5.46
CA TYR A 150 7.77 5.18 5.55
C TYR A 150 7.23 5.48 6.95
N GLY A 151 8.07 5.43 7.97
CA GLY A 151 7.66 5.57 9.35
C GLY A 151 7.02 4.28 9.88
N THR A 152 5.88 4.41 10.55
CA THR A 152 5.17 3.28 11.17
C THR A 152 3.68 3.31 10.83
N PRO A 153 2.98 2.17 10.85
CA PRO A 153 1.54 2.15 10.61
C PRO A 153 0.78 2.87 11.74
N VAL A 154 0.07 3.95 11.41
CA VAL A 154 -0.63 4.81 12.39
C VAL A 154 -2.14 4.83 12.18
N ARG A 155 -2.63 4.75 10.93
CA ARG A 155 -4.07 4.81 10.63
C ARG A 155 -4.55 3.51 10.00
N PHE A 156 -5.48 2.85 10.68
CA PHE A 156 -6.17 1.69 10.15
C PHE A 156 -7.58 2.05 9.73
N MET A 157 -7.97 1.59 8.55
CA MET A 157 -9.33 1.75 8.06
C MET A 157 -9.81 0.46 7.42
N LYS A 158 -11.12 0.23 7.46
CA LYS A 158 -11.74 -0.97 6.90
C LYS A 158 -12.99 -0.64 6.11
N ARG A 159 -13.32 -1.50 5.15
CA ARG A 159 -14.62 -1.52 4.47
C ARG A 159 -15.03 -2.97 4.19
N SER A 160 -16.28 -3.18 3.78
CA SER A 160 -16.71 -4.47 3.24
C SER A 160 -15.77 -4.90 2.12
N ARG A 161 -15.28 -6.13 2.22
CA ARG A 161 -14.26 -6.65 1.32
C ARG A 161 -14.76 -6.67 -0.12
N HIS A 162 -13.94 -6.15 -1.04
CA HIS A 162 -14.24 -6.22 -2.47
C HIS A 162 -14.41 -7.68 -2.92
N PRO A 163 -15.42 -8.03 -3.75
CA PRO A 163 -15.65 -9.39 -4.20
C PRO A 163 -14.42 -10.02 -4.86
N ASP A 164 -13.75 -9.22 -5.70
CA ASP A 164 -12.55 -9.60 -6.44
C ASP A 164 -11.24 -9.36 -5.65
N ALA A 165 -11.32 -9.02 -4.36
CA ALA A 165 -10.13 -8.95 -3.51
C ALA A 165 -9.62 -10.36 -3.24
N GLU A 166 -8.41 -10.66 -3.71
CA GLU A 166 -7.66 -11.88 -3.37
C GLU A 166 -7.13 -11.88 -1.94
#